data_AF-A0AAJ2DXF4-F1
#
_entry.id   AF-A0AAJ2DXF4-F1
#
_cell.length_a   1.000
_cell.length_b   1.000
_cell.length_c   1.000
_cell.angle_alpha   90.00
_cell.angle_beta   90.00
_cell.angle_gamma   90.00
#
_symmetry.space_group_name_H-M   'P 1'
#
loop_
_entity.id
_entity.type
_entity.pdbx_description
1 polymer ?
#
loop_
_entity_poly.entity_id
_entity_poly.type
_entity_poly.pdbx_seq_one_letter_code
_entity_poly.pdbx_strand_id
1 'polypeptide(L)'
;MNPSQYSDSIRAELDLLDMLSVGSKGPGVKRVQEWLSLHGIGTTIDGDFGTATAHAVSGFQTTKGLAPSGVVDAATWAALTAPMSAALQNGTALDMPQRVKEIASRHLGAKAREVGGDNCGPWVRLYTGGREGTEWKWCGGFVSFVLKQATTELQKAMPVSGSLSCDSLAAQGDKANRLVSGADLARGDWTSLGPAFIFLVKRTSSDWSHTGLGFGGSPDHFDTIEGNTNDDGSANGYEVAARVRSAKDKDFIVIQ
;
A
#
# COMPACT_ATOMS: atom_id res chain seq x y z
N MET A 1 -10.35 -8.17 -3.21
CA MET A 1 -10.09 -9.47 -2.57
C MET A 1 -11.26 -9.86 -1.67
N ASN A 2 -11.69 -11.13 -1.72
CA ASN A 2 -12.73 -11.65 -0.81
C ASN A 2 -12.13 -11.82 0.61
N PRO A 3 -12.84 -11.48 1.71
CA PRO A 3 -12.35 -11.71 3.07
C PRO A 3 -11.89 -13.15 3.37
N SER A 4 -12.45 -14.15 2.68
CA SER A 4 -11.98 -15.54 2.81
C SER A 4 -10.54 -15.75 2.33
N GLN A 5 -10.02 -14.85 1.49
CA GLN A 5 -8.68 -14.89 0.90
C GLN A 5 -7.68 -14.04 1.69
N TYR A 6 -8.11 -13.34 2.73
CA TYR A 6 -7.21 -12.54 3.56
C TYR A 6 -6.19 -13.42 4.27
N SER A 7 -4.93 -13.00 4.22
CA SER A 7 -3.88 -13.56 5.07
C SER A 7 -4.14 -13.20 6.53
N ASP A 8 -3.46 -13.90 7.45
CA ASP A 8 -3.54 -13.59 8.88
C ASP A 8 -3.06 -12.17 9.18
N SER A 9 -2.10 -11.66 8.42
CA SER A 9 -1.64 -10.26 8.55
C SER A 9 -2.71 -9.25 8.13
N ILE A 10 -3.51 -9.53 7.10
CA ILE A 10 -4.63 -8.66 6.71
C ILE A 10 -5.73 -8.72 7.78
N ARG A 11 -6.08 -9.94 8.24
CA ARG A 11 -7.06 -10.13 9.31
C ARG A 11 -6.67 -9.39 10.59
N ALA A 12 -5.39 -9.42 10.96
CA ALA A 12 -4.90 -8.68 12.12
C ALA A 12 -5.15 -7.16 12.05
N GLU A 13 -5.30 -6.58 10.85
CA GLU A 13 -5.60 -5.15 10.66
C GLU A 13 -7.10 -4.85 10.51
N LEU A 14 -7.94 -5.85 10.24
CA LEU A 14 -9.36 -5.67 9.90
C LEU A 14 -10.34 -6.34 10.85
N ASP A 15 -9.92 -7.34 11.61
CA ASP A 15 -10.77 -8.07 12.55
C ASP A 15 -10.67 -7.46 13.95
N LEU A 16 -11.82 -7.20 14.58
CA LEU A 16 -11.88 -6.85 15.99
C LEU A 16 -12.01 -8.14 16.80
N LEU A 17 -10.97 -8.48 17.57
CA LEU A 17 -10.99 -9.68 18.43
C LEU A 17 -11.94 -9.51 19.61
N ASP A 18 -11.82 -8.38 20.31
CA ASP A 18 -12.61 -8.05 21.50
C ASP A 18 -12.97 -6.56 21.49
N MET A 19 -14.06 -6.21 22.17
CA MET A 19 -14.44 -4.82 22.41
C MET A 19 -13.35 -4.10 23.22
N LEU A 20 -12.94 -2.90 22.80
CA LEU A 20 -11.88 -2.13 23.47
C LEU A 20 -12.46 -0.90 24.17
N SER A 21 -12.05 -0.68 25.41
CA SER A 21 -12.52 0.41 26.25
C SER A 21 -11.44 0.84 27.25
N VAL A 22 -11.76 1.80 28.13
CA VAL A 22 -10.81 2.28 29.14
C VAL A 22 -10.24 1.11 29.96
N GLY A 23 -8.92 1.03 30.03
CA GLY A 23 -8.19 -0.04 30.71
C GLY A 23 -7.73 -1.18 29.79
N SER A 24 -8.27 -1.30 28.57
CA SER A 24 -7.70 -2.18 27.54
C SER A 24 -6.25 -1.77 27.21
N LYS A 25 -5.42 -2.76 26.88
CA LYS A 25 -4.00 -2.55 26.52
C LYS A 25 -3.57 -3.45 25.35
N GLY A 26 -2.49 -3.06 24.68
CA GLY A 26 -1.79 -3.89 23.70
C GLY A 26 -2.09 -3.56 22.24
N PRO A 27 -1.78 -4.50 21.31
CA PRO A 27 -1.77 -4.21 19.87
C PRO A 27 -3.11 -3.73 19.29
N GLY A 28 -4.24 -4.24 19.80
CA GLY A 28 -5.57 -3.79 19.36
C GLY A 28 -5.81 -2.31 19.67
N VAL A 29 -5.39 -1.85 20.85
CA VAL A 29 -5.48 -0.45 21.25
C VAL A 29 -4.56 0.42 20.40
N LYS A 30 -3.32 -0.03 20.16
CA LYS A 30 -2.37 0.65 19.26
C LYS A 30 -3.01 0.89 17.89
N ARG A 31 -3.67 -0.12 17.31
CA ARG A 31 -4.36 0.02 16.02
C ARG A 31 -5.51 1.01 16.04
N VAL A 32 -6.30 1.06 17.12
CA VAL A 32 -7.34 2.09 17.28
C VAL A 32 -6.71 3.49 17.26
N GLN A 33 -5.62 3.71 18.01
CA GLN A 33 -4.93 5.00 18.08
C GLN A 33 -4.31 5.42 16.73
N GLU A 34 -3.73 4.46 16.01
CA GLU A 34 -3.24 4.66 14.63
C GLU A 34 -4.38 5.07 13.68
N TRP A 35 -5.50 4.34 13.70
CA TRP A 35 -6.64 4.67 12.85
C TRP A 35 -7.27 6.03 13.20
N LEU A 36 -7.41 6.36 14.48
CA LEU A 36 -7.84 7.70 14.90
C LEU A 36 -6.94 8.78 14.32
N SER A 37 -5.62 8.59 14.39
CA SER A 37 -4.63 9.51 13.83
C SER A 37 -4.77 9.63 12.30
N LEU A 38 -5.03 8.53 11.59
CA LEU A 38 -5.30 8.52 10.14
C LEU A 38 -6.62 9.23 9.77
N HIS A 39 -7.61 9.25 10.67
CA HIS A 39 -8.81 10.07 10.55
C HIS A 39 -8.61 11.53 11.00
N GLY A 40 -7.37 11.93 11.30
CA GLY A 40 -7.02 13.29 11.72
C GLY A 40 -7.33 13.61 13.18
N ILE A 41 -7.56 12.59 14.01
CA ILE A 41 -7.88 12.74 15.45
C ILE A 41 -6.62 12.40 16.25
N GLY A 42 -6.02 13.42 16.85
CA GLY A 42 -4.78 13.26 17.62
C GLY A 42 -5.00 12.50 18.94
N THR A 43 -4.28 11.41 19.10
CA THR A 43 -4.09 10.70 20.37
C THR A 43 -2.70 10.08 20.41
N THR A 44 -2.15 9.86 21.59
CA THR A 44 -0.90 9.10 21.75
C THR A 44 -1.10 7.67 21.24
N ILE A 45 -0.11 7.14 20.52
CA ILE A 45 -0.07 5.75 20.04
C ILE A 45 0.87 4.96 20.97
N ASP A 46 0.36 4.62 22.15
CA ASP A 46 1.10 3.93 23.22
C ASP A 46 0.56 2.51 23.51
N GLY A 47 -0.56 2.13 22.89
CA GLY A 47 -1.24 0.87 23.16
C GLY A 47 -2.01 0.85 24.48
N ASP A 48 -2.19 1.99 25.14
CA ASP A 48 -2.93 2.13 26.39
C ASP A 48 -4.26 2.87 26.17
N PHE A 49 -5.37 2.20 26.48
CA PHE A 49 -6.70 2.79 26.28
C PHE A 49 -7.06 3.63 27.51
N GLY A 50 -6.53 4.85 27.55
CA GLY A 50 -6.83 5.84 28.57
C GLY A 50 -8.09 6.67 28.28
N THR A 51 -8.38 7.63 29.15
CA THR A 51 -9.50 8.58 28.99
C THR A 51 -9.34 9.46 27.75
N ALA A 52 -8.10 9.80 27.37
CA ALA A 52 -7.82 10.52 26.12
C ALA A 52 -8.24 9.71 24.88
N THR A 53 -7.88 8.43 24.83
CA THR A 53 -8.30 7.50 23.75
C THR A 53 -9.83 7.38 23.71
N ALA A 54 -10.48 7.23 24.87
CA ALA A 54 -11.95 7.16 24.94
C ALA A 54 -12.63 8.42 24.40
N HIS A 55 -12.13 9.60 24.75
CA HIS A 55 -12.62 10.87 24.23
C HIS A 55 -12.41 10.98 22.71
N ALA A 56 -11.24 10.57 22.20
CA ALA A 56 -10.96 10.55 20.77
C ALA A 56 -11.90 9.60 20.00
N VAL A 57 -12.18 8.41 20.55
CA VAL A 57 -13.16 7.45 20.00
C VAL A 57 -14.57 8.06 20.00
N SER A 58 -15.00 8.69 21.09
CA SER A 58 -16.31 9.34 21.20
C SER A 58 -16.48 10.47 20.17
N GLY A 59 -15.43 11.29 19.99
CA GLY A 59 -15.37 12.31 18.94
C GLY A 59 -15.47 11.69 17.54
N PHE A 60 -14.67 10.65 17.26
CA PHE A 60 -14.75 9.91 15.99
C PHE A 60 -16.16 9.38 15.72
N GLN A 61 -16.76 8.69 16.69
CA GLN A 61 -18.12 8.17 16.59
C GLN A 61 -19.12 9.26 16.23
N THR A 62 -19.03 10.43 16.87
CA THR A 62 -19.85 11.60 16.54
C THR A 62 -19.69 12.01 15.07
N THR A 63 -18.45 12.10 14.56
CA THR A 63 -18.20 12.44 13.14
C THR A 63 -18.75 11.41 12.15
N LYS A 64 -18.94 10.16 12.59
CA LYS A 64 -19.47 9.06 11.79
C LYS A 64 -20.97 8.82 12.02
N GLY A 65 -21.63 9.62 12.85
CA GLY A 65 -23.05 9.43 13.20
C GLY A 65 -23.34 8.18 14.03
N LEU A 66 -22.33 7.67 14.76
CA LEU A 66 -22.45 6.56 15.69
C LEU A 66 -22.75 7.06 17.11
N ALA A 67 -23.25 6.18 17.98
CA ALA A 67 -23.42 6.50 19.39
C ALA A 67 -22.04 6.80 20.02
N PRO A 68 -21.83 7.96 20.67
CA PRO A 68 -20.52 8.43 21.12
C PRO A 68 -20.10 7.80 22.47
N SER A 69 -20.11 6.48 22.55
CA SER A 69 -19.83 5.70 23.77
C SER A 69 -18.39 5.79 24.27
N GLY A 70 -17.44 6.17 23.41
CA GLY A 70 -16.01 6.11 23.71
C GLY A 70 -15.45 4.68 23.78
N VAL A 71 -16.25 3.69 23.39
CA VAL A 71 -15.91 2.26 23.35
C VAL A 71 -15.83 1.82 21.89
N VAL A 72 -14.81 1.05 21.54
CA VAL A 72 -14.66 0.49 20.19
C VAL A 72 -15.35 -0.86 20.13
N ASP A 73 -16.57 -0.85 19.59
CA ASP A 73 -17.33 -2.02 19.19
C ASP A 73 -17.13 -2.34 17.70
N ALA A 74 -17.82 -3.37 17.19
CA ALA A 74 -17.70 -3.80 15.80
C ALA A 74 -18.09 -2.69 14.80
N ALA A 75 -19.10 -1.87 15.11
CA ALA A 75 -19.53 -0.77 14.24
C ALA A 75 -18.49 0.35 14.19
N THR A 76 -17.94 0.72 15.34
CA THR A 76 -16.86 1.71 15.46
C THR A 76 -15.60 1.23 14.75
N TRP A 77 -15.24 -0.04 14.93
CA TRP A 77 -14.08 -0.65 14.27
C TRP A 77 -14.24 -0.69 12.75
N ALA A 78 -15.40 -1.11 12.24
CA ALA A 78 -15.67 -1.10 10.81
C ALA A 78 -15.59 0.31 10.22
N ALA A 79 -16.03 1.33 10.95
CA ALA A 79 -15.89 2.73 10.52
C ALA A 79 -14.43 3.22 10.54
N LEU A 80 -13.64 2.80 11.53
CA LEU A 80 -12.21 3.12 11.60
C LEU A 80 -11.45 2.52 10.42
N THR A 81 -11.65 1.23 10.14
CA THR A 81 -10.92 0.46 9.10
C THR A 81 -11.55 0.53 7.71
N ALA A 82 -12.67 1.26 7.55
CA ALA A 82 -13.36 1.43 6.27
C ALA A 82 -12.44 1.83 5.09
N PRO A 83 -11.44 2.72 5.25
CA PRO A 83 -10.51 3.05 4.15
C PRO A 83 -9.74 1.83 3.63
N MET A 84 -9.22 0.98 4.52
CA MET A 84 -8.51 -0.25 4.14
C MET A 84 -9.47 -1.28 3.54
N SER A 85 -10.63 -1.46 4.16
CA SER A 85 -11.66 -2.34 3.61
C SER A 85 -12.06 -1.95 2.19
N ALA A 86 -12.20 -0.65 1.90
CA ALA A 86 -12.53 -0.15 0.57
C ALA A 86 -11.41 -0.41 -0.47
N ALA A 87 -10.15 -0.23 -0.08
CA ALA A 87 -9.00 -0.52 -0.93
C ALA A 87 -8.93 -2.01 -1.33
N LEU A 88 -9.35 -2.89 -0.42
CA LEU A 88 -9.33 -4.33 -0.60
C LEU A 88 -10.56 -4.92 -1.29
N GLN A 89 -11.56 -4.13 -1.69
CA GLN A 89 -12.76 -4.68 -2.34
C GLN A 89 -12.41 -5.43 -3.64
N ASN A 90 -13.28 -6.32 -4.12
CA ASN A 90 -13.15 -6.85 -5.49
C ASN A 90 -13.61 -5.77 -6.48
N GLY A 91 -12.92 -5.65 -7.61
CA GLY A 91 -13.42 -4.86 -8.75
C GLY A 91 -13.89 -5.73 -9.91
N THR A 92 -14.13 -5.13 -11.07
CA THR A 92 -14.79 -5.79 -12.21
C THR A 92 -13.93 -5.92 -13.48
N ALA A 93 -12.83 -5.19 -13.64
CA ALA A 93 -11.96 -5.27 -14.82
C ALA A 93 -11.34 -6.67 -15.04
N LEU A 94 -11.25 -7.10 -16.30
CA LEU A 94 -10.87 -8.47 -16.66
C LEU A 94 -9.41 -8.62 -17.14
N ASP A 95 -8.74 -7.53 -17.53
CA ASP A 95 -7.32 -7.55 -17.90
C ASP A 95 -6.41 -7.07 -16.77
N MET A 96 -5.14 -7.47 -16.83
CA MET A 96 -4.16 -7.22 -15.78
C MET A 96 -3.79 -5.74 -15.65
N PRO A 97 -3.47 -4.99 -16.73
CA PRO A 97 -3.15 -3.58 -16.63
C PRO A 97 -4.25 -2.71 -16.01
N GLN A 98 -5.50 -2.84 -16.48
CA GLN A 98 -6.62 -2.07 -15.94
C GLN A 98 -6.86 -2.43 -14.48
N ARG A 99 -6.76 -3.73 -14.14
CA ARG A 99 -6.95 -4.21 -12.78
C ARG A 99 -5.92 -3.65 -11.80
N VAL A 100 -4.64 -3.65 -12.19
CA VAL A 100 -3.55 -3.07 -11.41
C VAL A 100 -3.77 -1.58 -11.19
N LYS A 101 -4.18 -0.84 -12.23
CA LYS A 101 -4.50 0.59 -12.14
C LYS A 101 -5.66 0.87 -11.18
N GLU A 102 -6.73 0.10 -11.27
CA GLU A 102 -7.91 0.22 -10.38
C GLU A 102 -7.55 -0.06 -8.92
N ILE A 103 -6.79 -1.13 -8.64
CA ILE A 103 -6.36 -1.43 -7.27
C ILE A 103 -5.46 -0.31 -6.74
N ALA A 104 -4.40 0.06 -7.46
CA ALA A 104 -3.48 1.11 -7.04
C ALA A 104 -4.23 2.44 -6.76
N SER A 105 -5.18 2.81 -7.62
CA SER A 105 -6.00 4.01 -7.47
C SER A 105 -6.89 3.98 -6.22
N ARG A 106 -7.37 2.81 -5.79
CA ARG A 106 -8.14 2.68 -4.55
C ARG A 106 -7.28 2.85 -3.31
N HIS A 107 -6.07 2.31 -3.30
CA HIS A 107 -5.12 2.53 -2.21
C HIS A 107 -4.70 4.01 -2.11
N LEU A 108 -4.50 4.68 -3.25
CA LEU A 108 -4.29 6.12 -3.32
C LEU A 108 -5.50 6.90 -2.78
N GLY A 109 -6.72 6.57 -3.25
CA GLY A 109 -7.96 7.22 -2.80
C GLY A 109 -8.27 6.99 -1.31
N ALA A 110 -7.84 5.87 -0.76
CA ALA A 110 -7.89 5.56 0.67
C ALA A 110 -6.82 6.31 1.49
N LYS A 111 -5.96 7.10 0.83
CA LYS A 111 -4.87 7.88 1.43
C LYS A 111 -3.92 7.01 2.27
N ALA A 112 -3.58 5.83 1.76
CA ALA A 112 -2.70 4.89 2.45
C ALA A 112 -1.36 5.55 2.78
N ARG A 113 -1.01 5.58 4.07
CA ARG A 113 0.17 6.29 4.60
C ARG A 113 0.66 5.73 5.91
N GLU A 114 1.88 6.12 6.27
CA GLU A 114 2.52 5.84 7.54
C GLU A 114 1.85 6.60 8.68
N VAL A 115 1.93 6.03 9.88
CA VAL A 115 1.55 6.67 11.13
C VAL A 115 2.28 6.01 12.30
N GLY A 116 2.63 6.80 13.32
CA GLY A 116 3.32 6.29 14.51
C GLY A 116 4.84 6.07 14.35
N GLY A 117 5.43 6.51 13.23
CA GLY A 117 6.88 6.45 12.98
C GLY A 117 7.19 6.22 11.51
N ASP A 118 8.48 6.32 11.17
CA ASP A 118 8.99 6.01 9.84
C ASP A 118 8.78 4.52 9.53
N ASN A 119 8.17 4.26 8.37
CA ASN A 119 7.79 2.91 7.93
C ASN A 119 6.88 2.17 8.95
N CYS A 120 5.97 2.90 9.61
CA CYS A 120 5.03 2.33 10.59
C CYS A 120 3.55 2.48 10.23
N GLY A 121 2.70 1.70 10.89
CA GLY A 121 1.25 1.83 10.85
C GLY A 121 0.55 0.75 10.03
N PRO A 122 -0.80 0.77 10.01
CA PRO A 122 -1.61 -0.32 9.48
C PRO A 122 -1.41 -0.51 7.98
N TRP A 123 -1.23 0.57 7.22
CA TRP A 123 -0.94 0.47 5.79
C TRP A 123 0.42 -0.13 5.49
N VAL A 124 1.46 0.21 6.28
CA VAL A 124 2.77 -0.40 6.11
C VAL A 124 2.69 -1.90 6.39
N ARG A 125 2.10 -2.28 7.53
CA ARG A 125 1.90 -3.70 7.89
C ARG A 125 1.09 -4.45 6.83
N LEU A 126 0.12 -3.82 6.18
CA LEU A 126 -0.61 -4.43 5.06
C LEU A 126 0.34 -4.84 3.93
N TYR A 127 1.24 -3.94 3.52
CA TYR A 127 2.14 -4.14 2.37
C TYR A 127 3.36 -5.00 2.68
N THR A 128 3.75 -5.11 3.94
CA THR A 128 4.95 -5.82 4.39
C THR A 128 4.66 -7.17 5.05
N GLY A 129 3.40 -7.61 5.05
CA GLY A 129 2.99 -8.88 5.67
C GLY A 129 3.05 -8.86 7.20
N GLY A 130 2.63 -7.75 7.81
CA GLY A 130 2.53 -7.56 9.25
C GLY A 130 3.73 -6.89 9.91
N ARG A 131 4.72 -6.44 9.13
CA ARG A 131 5.98 -5.86 9.62
C ARG A 131 5.96 -4.34 9.56
N GLU A 132 6.66 -3.68 10.46
CA GLU A 132 6.78 -2.22 10.48
C GLU A 132 8.08 -1.80 11.17
N GLY A 133 8.53 -0.58 10.92
CA GLY A 133 9.79 -0.05 11.40
C GLY A 133 10.73 0.31 10.26
N THR A 134 11.75 1.09 10.57
CA THR A 134 12.69 1.73 9.62
C THR A 134 13.38 0.76 8.65
N GLU A 135 13.49 -0.52 8.99
CA GLU A 135 14.07 -1.55 8.12
C GLU A 135 13.11 -2.04 7.03
N TRP A 136 11.81 -1.75 7.13
CA TRP A 136 10.74 -2.26 6.26
C TRP A 136 10.24 -1.23 5.25
N LYS A 137 11.14 -0.79 4.36
CA LYS A 137 10.73 0.02 3.20
C LYS A 137 9.62 -0.70 2.42
N TRP A 138 8.54 0.01 2.18
CA TRP A 138 7.30 -0.61 1.70
C TRP A 138 6.95 -0.29 0.24
N CYS A 139 7.84 0.35 -0.54
CA CYS A 139 7.63 0.58 -1.97
C CYS A 139 7.48 -0.73 -2.76
N GLY A 140 8.41 -1.68 -2.57
CA GLY A 140 8.33 -3.01 -3.17
C GLY A 140 7.15 -3.82 -2.62
N GLY A 141 6.84 -3.65 -1.33
CA GLY A 141 5.68 -4.25 -0.68
C GLY A 141 4.37 -3.80 -1.30
N PHE A 142 4.20 -2.51 -1.54
CA PHE A 142 3.02 -1.94 -2.18
C PHE A 142 2.83 -2.50 -3.59
N VAL A 143 3.88 -2.47 -4.43
CA VAL A 143 3.83 -3.05 -5.80
C VAL A 143 3.46 -4.53 -5.76
N SER A 144 4.13 -5.30 -4.90
CA SER A 144 3.90 -6.74 -4.74
C SER A 144 2.48 -7.03 -4.28
N PHE A 145 1.95 -6.24 -3.35
CA PHE A 145 0.60 -6.36 -2.82
C PHE A 145 -0.45 -6.09 -3.90
N VAL A 146 -0.32 -4.99 -4.63
CA VAL A 146 -1.26 -4.64 -5.72
C VAL A 146 -1.28 -5.72 -6.78
N LEU A 147 -0.11 -6.22 -7.20
CA LEU A 147 -0.03 -7.32 -8.16
C LEU A 147 -0.64 -8.61 -7.62
N LYS A 148 -0.42 -8.92 -6.33
CA LYS A 148 -1.00 -10.11 -5.70
C LYS A 148 -2.52 -10.02 -5.66
N GLN A 149 -3.07 -8.87 -5.30
CA GLN A 149 -4.50 -8.64 -5.32
C GLN A 149 -5.06 -8.77 -6.74
N ALA A 150 -4.42 -8.14 -7.73
CA ALA A 150 -4.84 -8.22 -9.13
C ALA A 150 -4.86 -9.66 -9.65
N THR A 151 -3.78 -10.40 -9.43
CA THR A 151 -3.65 -11.78 -9.91
C THR A 151 -4.56 -12.75 -9.17
N THR A 152 -4.78 -12.57 -7.87
CA THR A 152 -5.77 -13.35 -7.12
C THR A 152 -7.19 -13.10 -7.62
N GLU A 153 -7.57 -11.85 -7.89
CA GLU A 153 -8.90 -11.52 -8.43
C GLU A 153 -9.10 -12.03 -9.87
N LEU A 154 -8.04 -12.01 -10.68
CA LEU A 154 -8.07 -12.49 -12.07
C LEU A 154 -7.78 -14.00 -12.21
N GLN A 155 -7.50 -14.71 -11.11
CA GLN A 155 -7.04 -16.10 -11.12
C GLN A 155 -5.83 -16.35 -12.04
N LYS A 156 -4.88 -15.40 -12.08
CA LYS A 156 -3.64 -15.49 -12.87
C LYS A 156 -2.43 -15.77 -11.99
N ALA A 157 -1.35 -16.25 -12.63
CA ALA A 157 -0.05 -16.30 -11.98
C ALA A 157 0.54 -14.89 -11.88
N MET A 158 1.27 -14.64 -10.79
CA MET A 158 2.04 -13.40 -10.62
C MET A 158 3.16 -13.32 -11.67
N PRO A 159 3.36 -12.17 -12.35
CA PRO A 159 4.43 -12.01 -13.35
C PRO A 159 5.83 -12.02 -12.71
N VAL A 160 5.92 -11.63 -11.44
CA VAL A 160 7.07 -11.78 -10.54
C VAL A 160 6.55 -12.19 -9.16
N SER A 161 7.27 -13.02 -8.40
CA SER A 161 6.78 -13.53 -7.11
C SER A 161 6.51 -12.44 -6.05
N GLY A 162 7.08 -11.25 -6.21
CA GLY A 162 7.00 -10.13 -5.28
C GLY A 162 8.20 -10.09 -4.33
N SER A 163 8.50 -8.91 -3.80
CA SER A 163 9.54 -8.67 -2.80
C SER A 163 9.41 -7.27 -2.20
N LEU A 164 9.94 -7.08 -0.99
CA LEU A 164 10.17 -5.73 -0.43
C LEU A 164 11.42 -5.08 -1.03
N SER A 165 12.35 -5.87 -1.58
CA SER A 165 13.59 -5.40 -2.20
C SER A 165 13.40 -5.10 -3.69
N CYS A 166 13.81 -3.91 -4.10
CA CYS A 166 13.81 -3.49 -5.51
C CYS A 166 14.76 -4.36 -6.36
N ASP A 167 15.96 -4.66 -5.84
CA ASP A 167 16.92 -5.54 -6.52
C ASP A 167 16.36 -6.96 -6.71
N SER A 168 15.64 -7.47 -5.71
CA SER A 168 14.98 -8.78 -5.82
C SER A 168 13.88 -8.75 -6.88
N LEU A 169 13.10 -7.68 -6.98
CA LEU A 169 12.11 -7.53 -8.05
C LEU A 169 12.78 -7.48 -9.42
N ALA A 170 13.88 -6.74 -9.55
CA ALA A 170 14.67 -6.67 -10.79
C ALA A 170 15.19 -8.05 -11.19
N ALA A 171 15.81 -8.79 -10.25
CA ALA A 171 16.32 -10.14 -10.49
C ALA A 171 15.21 -11.15 -10.85
N GLN A 172 14.02 -11.03 -10.24
CA GLN A 172 12.86 -11.84 -10.62
C GLN A 172 12.38 -11.51 -12.04
N GLY A 173 12.32 -10.23 -12.39
CA GLY A 173 11.97 -9.77 -13.74
C GLY A 173 12.95 -10.29 -14.78
N ASP A 174 14.25 -10.19 -14.52
CA ASP A 174 15.31 -10.66 -15.42
C ASP A 174 15.22 -12.18 -15.63
N LYS A 175 15.13 -12.95 -14.54
CA LYS A 175 14.94 -14.41 -14.59
C LYS A 175 13.68 -14.83 -15.38
N ALA A 176 12.64 -14.00 -15.36
CA ALA A 176 11.40 -14.24 -16.09
C ALA A 176 11.43 -13.69 -17.52
N ASN A 177 12.55 -13.13 -18.00
CA ASN A 177 12.68 -12.41 -19.27
C ASN A 177 11.67 -11.25 -19.42
N ARG A 178 11.42 -10.54 -18.33
CA ARG A 178 10.46 -9.42 -18.22
C ARG A 178 11.11 -8.09 -17.88
N LEU A 179 12.40 -8.09 -17.50
CA LEU A 179 13.14 -6.87 -17.22
C LEU A 179 13.52 -6.19 -18.54
N VAL A 180 13.21 -4.90 -18.65
CA VAL A 180 13.50 -4.08 -19.82
C VAL A 180 14.30 -2.87 -19.35
N SER A 181 15.47 -2.64 -19.95
CA SER A 181 16.25 -1.46 -19.59
C SER A 181 15.66 -0.19 -20.20
N GLY A 182 15.58 0.89 -19.41
CA GLY A 182 15.12 2.17 -19.93
C GLY A 182 16.04 2.75 -21.01
N ALA A 183 17.34 2.42 -20.98
CA ALA A 183 18.29 2.84 -22.02
C ALA A 183 18.04 2.18 -23.38
N ASP A 184 17.40 1.00 -23.39
CA ASP A 184 17.01 0.29 -24.60
C ASP A 184 15.67 0.83 -25.12
N LEU A 185 14.73 1.14 -24.22
CA LEU A 185 13.43 1.73 -24.55
C LEU A 185 13.50 3.16 -25.06
N ALA A 186 14.44 3.98 -24.57
CA ALA A 186 14.64 5.36 -25.06
C ALA A 186 14.94 5.41 -26.58
N ARG A 187 15.37 4.30 -27.16
CA ARG A 187 15.67 4.13 -28.59
C ARG A 187 14.73 3.15 -29.28
N GLY A 188 13.75 2.61 -28.56
CA GLY A 188 12.92 1.48 -28.96
C GLY A 188 11.42 1.78 -28.88
N ASP A 189 10.64 0.70 -28.82
CA ASP A 189 9.18 0.75 -28.82
C ASP A 189 8.62 0.69 -27.39
N TRP A 190 8.13 1.84 -26.90
CA TRP A 190 7.50 1.95 -25.58
C TRP A 190 6.23 1.10 -25.45
N THR A 191 5.57 0.76 -26.55
CA THR A 191 4.35 -0.05 -26.51
C THR A 191 4.62 -1.48 -26.02
N SER A 192 5.87 -1.94 -26.09
CA SER A 192 6.29 -3.25 -25.56
C SER A 192 6.10 -3.39 -24.05
N LEU A 193 6.10 -2.29 -23.29
CA LEU A 193 5.81 -2.29 -21.85
C LEU A 193 4.33 -2.56 -21.53
N GLY A 194 3.45 -2.32 -22.50
CA GLY A 194 2.01 -2.33 -22.27
C GLY A 194 1.50 -1.12 -21.48
N PRO A 195 0.19 -1.10 -21.17
CA PRO A 195 -0.45 0.05 -20.54
C PRO A 195 -0.16 0.18 -19.03
N ALA A 196 0.39 -0.85 -18.40
CA ALA A 196 0.86 -0.82 -17.01
C ALA A 196 2.10 -1.70 -16.85
N PHE A 197 3.00 -1.29 -15.96
CA PHE A 197 4.28 -1.97 -15.71
C PHE A 197 4.79 -1.63 -14.30
N ILE A 198 5.82 -2.35 -13.83
CA ILE A 198 6.61 -1.93 -12.67
C ILE A 198 7.75 -1.07 -13.18
N PHE A 199 8.03 0.06 -12.55
CA PHE A 199 9.29 0.78 -12.79
C PHE A 199 10.23 0.61 -11.59
N LEU A 200 11.52 0.70 -11.85
CA LEU A 200 12.59 0.61 -10.87
C LEU A 200 13.50 1.83 -11.03
N VAL A 201 13.75 2.55 -9.94
CA VAL A 201 14.69 3.68 -9.92
C VAL A 201 16.11 3.14 -9.86
N LYS A 202 16.83 3.28 -10.97
CA LYS A 202 18.16 2.71 -11.17
C LYS A 202 19.24 3.62 -10.58
N ARG A 203 20.10 3.09 -9.72
CA ARG A 203 21.35 3.75 -9.29
C ARG A 203 22.55 3.24 -10.06
N THR A 204 22.64 1.93 -10.22
CA THR A 204 23.67 1.25 -11.01
C THR A 204 23.04 0.17 -11.89
N SER A 205 23.82 -0.57 -12.67
CA SER A 205 23.32 -1.70 -13.47
C SER A 205 22.71 -2.83 -12.65
N SER A 206 22.94 -2.87 -11.33
CA SER A 206 22.49 -3.94 -10.43
C SER A 206 22.01 -3.44 -9.05
N ASP A 207 21.72 -2.14 -8.92
CA ASP A 207 21.20 -1.52 -7.69
C ASP A 207 20.04 -0.59 -8.05
N TRP A 208 18.87 -0.89 -7.48
CA TRP A 208 17.65 -0.12 -7.61
C TRP A 208 17.15 0.34 -6.25
N SER A 209 16.84 1.63 -6.16
CA SER A 209 16.58 2.28 -4.87
C SER A 209 15.12 2.40 -4.49
N HIS A 210 14.24 2.31 -5.49
CA HIS A 210 12.81 2.56 -5.33
C HIS A 210 12.03 1.92 -6.49
N THR A 211 10.74 1.69 -6.28
CA THR A 211 9.86 1.09 -7.27
C THR A 211 8.43 1.58 -7.10
N GLY A 212 7.65 1.44 -8.17
CA GLY A 212 6.23 1.73 -8.18
C GLY A 212 5.56 1.15 -9.43
N LEU A 213 4.27 1.42 -9.56
CA LEU A 213 3.49 1.05 -10.73
C LEU A 213 3.47 2.23 -11.70
N GLY A 214 3.85 1.96 -12.95
CA GLY A 214 3.76 2.91 -14.05
C GLY A 214 2.58 2.61 -14.96
N PHE A 215 2.04 3.66 -15.58
CA PHE A 215 0.89 3.59 -16.47
C PHE A 215 1.13 4.43 -17.73
N GLY A 216 0.87 3.82 -18.90
CA GLY A 216 1.05 4.47 -20.20
C GLY A 216 2.44 5.08 -20.40
N GLY A 217 2.46 6.33 -20.86
CA GLY A 217 3.69 7.11 -21.01
C GLY A 217 4.31 7.06 -22.41
N SER A 218 5.53 7.57 -22.46
CA SER A 218 6.36 7.78 -23.64
C SER A 218 7.83 7.52 -23.29
N PRO A 219 8.75 7.56 -24.25
CA PRO A 219 10.19 7.45 -23.98
C PRO A 219 10.75 8.47 -22.98
N ASP A 220 10.05 9.58 -22.71
CA ASP A 220 10.52 10.64 -21.82
C ASP A 220 9.92 10.55 -20.40
N HIS A 221 8.63 10.20 -20.30
CA HIS A 221 7.88 10.25 -19.04
C HIS A 221 6.66 9.32 -19.03
N PHE A 222 6.18 9.01 -17.82
CA PHE A 222 5.02 8.17 -17.58
C PHE A 222 4.34 8.52 -16.25
N ASP A 223 3.05 8.18 -16.13
CA ASP A 223 2.28 8.35 -14.90
C ASP A 223 2.56 7.20 -13.93
N THR A 224 2.51 7.47 -12.63
CA THR A 224 2.79 6.47 -11.60
C THR A 224 1.81 6.51 -10.44
N ILE A 225 1.61 5.35 -9.80
CA ILE A 225 1.15 5.24 -8.42
C ILE A 225 2.16 4.39 -7.65
N GLU A 226 2.67 4.92 -6.55
CA GLU A 226 3.79 4.34 -5.81
C GLU A 226 3.59 4.49 -4.31
N GLY A 227 4.09 3.51 -3.55
CA GLY A 227 4.13 3.54 -2.09
C GLY A 227 5.51 3.92 -1.57
N ASN A 228 5.61 4.23 -0.29
CA ASN A 228 6.82 4.74 0.38
C ASN A 228 7.42 5.96 -0.34
N THR A 229 6.56 6.89 -0.76
CA THR A 229 6.96 8.14 -1.40
C THR A 229 6.18 9.32 -0.80
N ASN A 230 6.45 10.53 -1.29
CA ASN A 230 5.81 11.77 -0.86
C ASN A 230 5.87 12.78 -2.00
N ASP A 231 5.26 13.95 -1.84
CA ASP A 231 5.24 15.03 -2.85
C ASP A 231 6.64 15.44 -3.34
N ASP A 232 7.68 15.29 -2.53
CA ASP A 232 9.08 15.59 -2.89
C ASP A 232 9.76 14.52 -3.75
N GLY A 233 9.12 13.37 -3.96
CA GLY A 233 9.62 12.28 -4.80
C GLY A 233 10.76 11.48 -4.18
N SER A 234 10.87 11.51 -2.85
CA SER A 234 11.89 10.77 -2.11
C SER A 234 11.67 9.25 -2.24
N ALA A 235 12.76 8.49 -2.05
CA ALA A 235 12.76 7.02 -2.01
C ALA A 235 12.40 6.44 -0.62
N ASN A 236 11.94 7.29 0.29
CA ASN A 236 11.46 6.93 1.63
C ASN A 236 10.48 8.04 2.10
N GLY A 237 9.34 8.11 1.43
CA GLY A 237 8.27 9.03 1.82
C GLY A 237 7.14 8.29 2.51
N TYR A 238 6.20 9.02 3.09
CA TYR A 238 5.28 8.45 4.07
C TYR A 238 3.94 7.97 3.48
N GLU A 239 3.72 8.00 2.16
CA GLU A 239 2.40 7.68 1.59
C GLU A 239 2.41 7.01 0.22
N VAL A 240 1.21 6.56 -0.18
CA VAL A 240 0.90 6.21 -1.57
C VAL A 240 0.58 7.51 -2.31
N ALA A 241 1.32 7.81 -3.36
CA ALA A 241 1.14 9.03 -4.16
C ALA A 241 1.04 8.73 -5.66
N ALA A 242 0.31 9.59 -6.37
CA ALA A 242 0.34 9.66 -7.83
C ALA A 242 1.36 10.69 -8.29
N ARG A 243 2.13 10.38 -9.36
CA ARG A 243 3.14 11.29 -9.92
C ARG A 243 3.27 11.14 -11.43
N VAL A 244 4.00 12.07 -12.02
CA VAL A 244 4.63 11.90 -13.34
C VAL A 244 6.13 11.74 -13.11
N ARG A 245 6.73 10.67 -13.64
CA ARG A 245 8.17 10.42 -13.52
C ARG A 245 8.85 10.44 -14.89
N SER A 246 10.11 10.88 -14.90
CA SER A 246 10.99 10.71 -16.07
C SER A 246 11.35 9.24 -16.26
N ALA A 247 11.40 8.81 -17.53
CA ALA A 247 11.91 7.50 -17.94
C ALA A 247 13.43 7.36 -17.79
N LYS A 248 14.15 8.47 -17.63
CA LYS A 248 15.59 8.48 -17.40
C LYS A 248 15.93 7.79 -16.08
N ASP A 249 17.01 7.01 -16.09
CA ASP A 249 17.53 6.27 -14.93
C ASP A 249 16.45 5.35 -14.32
N LYS A 250 15.68 4.69 -15.21
CA LYS A 250 14.69 3.68 -14.87
C LYS A 250 14.95 2.40 -15.65
N ASP A 251 14.62 1.28 -15.02
CA ASP A 251 14.34 0.03 -15.72
C ASP A 251 12.89 -0.38 -15.40
N PHE A 252 12.35 -1.34 -16.16
CA PHE A 252 10.93 -1.68 -16.14
C PHE A 252 10.72 -3.18 -16.10
N ILE A 253 9.63 -3.63 -15.49
CA ILE A 253 9.20 -5.04 -15.54
C ILE A 253 7.82 -5.11 -16.19
N VAL A 254 7.71 -5.90 -17.25
CA VAL A 254 6.46 -6.14 -17.98
C VAL A 254 5.55 -7.07 -17.17
N ILE A 255 4.32 -6.66 -16.92
CA ILE A 255 3.36 -7.36 -16.03
C ILE A 255 2.16 -8.01 -16.72
N GLN A 256 2.04 -7.83 -18.04
CA GLN A 256 1.01 -8.44 -18.86
C GLN A 256 1.30 -9.91 -19.18
#